data_AF-A0A382Y7B3-F1
#
_entry.id   AF-A0A382Y7B3-F1
#
_cell.length_a   1.000
_cell.length_b   1.000
_cell.length_c   1.000
_cell.angle_alpha   90.00
_cell.angle_beta   90.00
_cell.angle_gamma   90.00
#
_symmetry.space_group_name_H-M   'P 1'
#
loop_
_entity.id
_entity.type
_entity.pdbx_description
1 polymer ?
#
loop_
_entity_poly.entity_id
_entity_poly.type
_entity_poly.pdbx_seq_one_letter_code
_entity_poly.pdbx_strand_id
1 'polypeptide(L)'
;GVIVRDNLYGTLKEDAFRRDFSVNGLYYDIQKSQVIDYVDGLEALNSSEIRMIGKPVERFKEDPVRMIRAIRFKVKLGATIDPIISKSITDHAHLLANIPAARLYDECIKLFHNDKAHEIFKQLLEFGLLNYLFPQTKETSFINKTLINTSNRIKSGKSITPAFLFSVFLWGAQNKRFNELNKKKKSRILTMTQASEDVISKQTEKVLMPRWLSARVKDIWLMQYQLENCSPQKAKDLIGHPRFRMAYDFLVLRSESINPELSDR
;
A
#
# COMPACT_ATOMS: atom_id res chain seq x y z
N GLY A 1 14.59 -9.29 8.91
CA GLY A 1 13.98 -10.02 10.03
C GLY A 1 14.91 -11.15 10.37
N VAL A 2 15.46 -11.13 11.58
CA VAL A 2 16.30 -12.22 12.08
C VAL A 2 15.36 -13.40 12.32
N ILE A 3 15.59 -14.52 11.64
CA ILE A 3 14.88 -15.76 11.90
C ILE A 3 15.47 -16.30 13.20
N VAL A 4 14.82 -16.02 14.34
CA VAL A 4 15.35 -16.35 15.68
C VAL A 4 15.07 -17.81 16.08
N ARG A 5 14.26 -18.55 15.30
CA ARG A 5 14.00 -19.98 15.56
C ARG A 5 14.09 -20.77 14.27
N ASP A 6 14.96 -21.77 14.32
CA ASP A 6 15.26 -22.75 13.28
C ASP A 6 14.01 -23.37 12.65
N ASN A 7 14.19 -23.85 11.41
CA ASN A 7 13.25 -24.64 10.61
C ASN A 7 12.95 -26.03 11.22
N LEU A 8 12.72 -26.10 12.53
CA LEU A 8 12.30 -27.31 13.22
C LEU A 8 10.77 -27.42 13.10
N TYR A 9 10.35 -28.47 12.39
CA TYR A 9 8.97 -28.95 12.40
C TYR A 9 8.55 -29.24 13.84
N GLY A 10 7.28 -28.98 14.15
CA GLY A 10 6.72 -29.14 15.48
C GLY A 10 5.28 -29.67 15.42
N THR A 11 4.69 -29.82 16.59
CA THR A 11 3.27 -30.17 16.74
C THR A 11 2.37 -29.04 16.22
N LEU A 12 1.10 -29.35 15.94
CA LEU A 12 0.08 -28.35 15.57
C LEU A 12 0.00 -27.21 16.61
N LYS A 13 0.11 -27.55 17.89
CA LYS A 13 0.11 -26.58 18.98
C LYS A 13 1.30 -25.62 18.86
N GLU A 14 2.50 -26.12 18.59
CA GLU A 14 3.69 -25.28 18.41
C GLU A 14 3.59 -24.37 17.18
N ASP A 15 3.02 -24.85 16.07
CA ASP A 15 2.75 -23.99 14.89
C ASP A 15 1.74 -22.90 15.23
N ALA A 16 0.67 -23.23 15.98
CA ALA A 16 -0.33 -22.25 16.42
C ALA A 16 0.32 -21.08 17.15
N PHE A 17 1.22 -21.35 18.10
CA PHE A 17 1.93 -20.31 18.86
C PHE A 17 2.96 -19.50 18.04
N ARG A 18 3.35 -19.96 16.84
CA ARG A 18 4.23 -19.21 15.92
C ARG A 18 3.47 -18.21 15.05
N ARG A 19 2.14 -18.32 14.96
CA ARG A 19 1.29 -17.45 14.13
C ARG A 19 1.12 -16.05 14.73
N ASP A 20 0.64 -15.13 13.91
CA ASP A 20 0.54 -13.72 14.26
C ASP A 20 -0.69 -13.41 15.13
N PHE A 21 -1.87 -13.88 14.71
CA PHE A 21 -3.15 -13.57 15.36
C PHE A 21 -3.94 -14.82 15.69
N SER A 22 -4.68 -14.79 16.81
CA SER A 22 -5.47 -15.94 17.31
C SER A 22 -6.43 -16.48 16.24
N VAL A 23 -7.13 -15.61 15.52
CA VAL A 23 -8.04 -15.98 14.43
C VAL A 23 -7.36 -16.71 13.27
N ASN A 24 -6.05 -16.53 13.07
CA ASN A 24 -5.27 -17.23 12.05
C ASN A 24 -4.68 -18.56 12.58
N GLY A 25 -4.82 -18.84 13.87
CA GLY A 25 -4.30 -20.02 14.57
C GLY A 25 -5.29 -21.18 14.72
N LEU A 26 -6.46 -21.09 14.07
CA LEU A 26 -7.45 -22.16 14.03
C LEU A 26 -7.08 -23.23 13.00
N TYR A 27 -7.25 -24.50 13.37
CA TYR A 27 -7.09 -25.65 12.47
C TYR A 27 -8.41 -26.39 12.33
N TYR A 28 -8.60 -27.06 11.21
CA TYR A 28 -9.76 -27.92 10.98
C TYR A 28 -9.31 -29.34 10.70
N ASP A 29 -9.82 -30.28 11.48
CA ASP A 29 -9.64 -31.71 11.29
C ASP A 29 -10.80 -32.24 10.45
N ILE A 30 -10.52 -32.59 9.19
CA ILE A 30 -11.51 -33.10 8.23
C ILE A 30 -12.01 -34.51 8.57
N GLN A 31 -11.25 -35.30 9.33
CA GLN A 31 -11.64 -36.67 9.67
C GLN A 31 -12.61 -36.67 10.84
N LYS A 32 -12.38 -35.77 11.81
CA LYS A 32 -13.24 -35.62 13.00
C LYS A 32 -14.26 -34.49 12.87
N SER A 33 -14.24 -33.75 11.76
CA SER A 33 -15.11 -32.60 11.49
C SER A 33 -15.10 -31.56 12.62
N GLN A 34 -13.94 -31.29 13.21
CA GLN A 34 -13.79 -30.42 14.38
C GLN A 34 -12.79 -29.29 14.15
N VAL A 35 -13.03 -28.15 14.78
CA VAL A 35 -12.07 -27.05 14.87
C VAL A 35 -11.16 -27.28 16.07
N ILE A 36 -9.86 -27.18 15.87
CA ILE A 36 -8.85 -27.24 16.91
C ILE A 36 -8.37 -25.81 17.17
N ASP A 37 -8.54 -25.35 18.41
CA ASP A 37 -8.17 -24.01 18.86
C ASP A 37 -7.21 -24.11 20.06
N TYR A 38 -6.01 -23.57 19.89
CA TYR A 38 -4.97 -23.54 20.94
C TYR A 38 -4.72 -22.14 21.50
N VAL A 39 -5.36 -21.12 20.92
CA VAL A 39 -4.97 -19.70 21.08
C VAL A 39 -6.19 -18.77 21.22
N ASP A 40 -7.33 -19.34 21.59
CA ASP A 40 -8.62 -18.68 21.76
C ASP A 40 -9.05 -17.90 20.49
N GLY A 41 -8.77 -18.48 19.33
CA GLY A 41 -9.11 -17.92 18.02
C GLY A 41 -10.61 -17.85 17.78
N LEU A 42 -11.40 -18.81 18.28
CA LEU A 42 -12.85 -18.81 18.16
C LEU A 42 -13.47 -17.69 19.01
N GLU A 43 -12.94 -17.46 20.22
CA GLU A 43 -13.41 -16.36 21.06
C GLU A 43 -13.09 -15.00 20.42
N ALA A 44 -11.86 -14.81 19.93
CA ALA A 44 -11.45 -13.60 19.22
C ALA A 44 -12.28 -13.35 17.96
N LEU A 45 -12.66 -14.42 17.24
CA LEU A 45 -13.54 -14.32 16.08
C LEU A 45 -14.95 -13.88 16.49
N ASN A 46 -15.51 -14.47 17.55
CA ASN A 46 -16.83 -14.14 18.08
C ASN A 46 -16.91 -12.70 18.61
N SER A 47 -15.84 -12.21 19.26
CA SER A 47 -15.75 -10.84 19.76
C SER A 47 -15.35 -9.82 18.68
N SER A 48 -15.06 -10.26 17.45
CA SER A 48 -14.53 -9.42 16.36
C SER A 48 -13.29 -8.64 16.81
N GLU A 49 -12.32 -9.34 17.39
CA GLU A 49 -11.11 -8.77 17.95
C GLU A 49 -9.85 -9.37 17.30
N ILE A 50 -8.88 -8.51 16.96
CA ILE A 50 -7.56 -8.95 16.51
C ILE A 50 -6.65 -9.13 17.74
N ARG A 51 -6.63 -10.35 18.28
CA ARG A 51 -5.73 -10.74 19.36
C ARG A 51 -4.40 -11.23 18.81
N MET A 52 -3.29 -10.70 19.31
CA MET A 52 -1.95 -11.16 18.97
C MET A 52 -1.57 -12.39 19.79
N ILE A 53 -0.95 -13.39 19.15
CA ILE A 53 -0.43 -14.55 19.86
C ILE A 53 0.93 -14.20 20.46
N GLY A 54 0.99 -14.18 21.79
CA GLY A 54 2.17 -13.77 22.58
C GLY A 54 2.20 -12.26 22.89
N LYS A 55 3.34 -11.76 23.37
CA LYS A 55 3.48 -10.35 23.79
C LYS A 55 3.72 -9.42 22.59
N PRO A 56 2.92 -8.36 22.39
CA PRO A 56 2.99 -7.52 21.18
C PRO A 56 4.39 -6.97 20.86
N VAL A 57 5.06 -6.39 21.86
CA VAL A 57 6.39 -5.80 21.70
C VAL A 57 7.43 -6.82 21.21
N GLU A 58 7.43 -8.02 21.80
CA GLU A 58 8.38 -9.08 21.43
C GLU A 58 8.13 -9.56 19.99
N ARG A 59 6.85 -9.72 19.63
CA ARG A 59 6.43 -10.19 18.30
C ARG A 59 6.69 -9.16 17.22
N PHE A 60 6.57 -7.87 17.51
CA PHE A 60 6.94 -6.79 16.58
C PHE A 60 8.46 -6.66 16.41
N LYS A 61 9.25 -6.92 17.44
CA LYS A 61 10.72 -6.97 17.32
C LYS A 61 11.18 -8.15 16.46
N GLU A 62 10.52 -9.30 16.58
CA GLU A 62 10.79 -10.50 15.78
C GLU A 62 10.39 -10.31 14.31
N ASP A 63 9.15 -9.87 14.04
CA ASP A 63 8.69 -9.54 12.69
C ASP A 63 7.82 -8.26 12.68
N PRO A 64 8.44 -7.10 12.40
CA PRO A 64 7.75 -5.81 12.32
C PRO A 64 6.57 -5.77 11.33
N VAL A 65 6.56 -6.64 10.31
CA VAL A 65 5.47 -6.73 9.32
C VAL A 65 4.13 -7.07 9.99
N ARG A 66 4.13 -7.70 11.17
CA ARG A 66 2.92 -7.99 11.94
C ARG A 66 2.10 -6.73 12.27
N MET A 67 2.73 -5.56 12.42
CA MET A 67 2.02 -4.29 12.63
C MET A 67 1.11 -3.95 11.44
N ILE A 68 1.66 -4.02 10.22
CA ILE A 68 0.91 -3.74 8.99
C ILE A 68 -0.21 -4.76 8.79
N ARG A 69 0.07 -6.03 9.11
CA ARG A 69 -0.92 -7.11 9.04
C ARG A 69 -2.06 -6.89 10.04
N ALA A 70 -1.77 -6.42 11.26
CA ALA A 70 -2.78 -6.10 12.26
C ALA A 70 -3.77 -5.06 11.73
N ILE A 71 -3.26 -3.96 11.16
CA ILE A 71 -4.10 -2.92 10.52
C ILE A 71 -4.92 -3.50 9.38
N ARG A 72 -4.31 -4.30 8.49
CA ARG A 72 -5.02 -4.94 7.38
C ARG A 72 -6.18 -5.81 7.87
N PHE A 73 -5.96 -6.65 8.88
CA PHE A 73 -6.99 -7.55 9.40
C PHE A 73 -8.06 -6.80 10.18
N LYS A 74 -7.69 -5.81 11.00
CA LYS A 74 -8.62 -4.91 11.69
C LYS A 74 -9.62 -4.31 10.70
N VAL A 75 -9.13 -3.70 9.63
CA VAL A 75 -10.01 -3.07 8.63
C VAL A 75 -10.79 -4.11 7.83
N LYS A 76 -10.12 -5.15 7.33
CA LYS A 76 -10.76 -6.18 6.50
C LYS A 76 -11.93 -6.84 7.22
N LEU A 77 -11.72 -7.25 8.48
CA LEU A 77 -12.73 -7.94 9.28
C LEU A 77 -13.70 -6.99 9.99
N GLY A 78 -13.43 -5.68 10.01
CA GLY A 78 -14.20 -4.74 10.83
C GLY A 78 -14.00 -4.99 12.32
N ALA A 79 -12.85 -5.55 12.69
CA ALA A 79 -12.52 -5.95 14.04
C ALA A 79 -11.91 -4.78 14.84
N THR A 80 -11.83 -4.95 16.15
CA THR A 80 -11.12 -4.04 17.06
C THR A 80 -9.69 -4.57 17.33
N ILE A 81 -8.82 -3.69 17.81
CA ILE A 81 -7.49 -4.06 18.33
C ILE A 81 -7.43 -3.50 19.76
N ASP A 82 -6.90 -4.29 20.68
CA ASP A 82 -6.61 -3.85 22.06
C ASP A 82 -5.81 -2.52 22.05
N PRO A 83 -6.20 -1.51 22.85
CA PRO A 83 -5.46 -0.26 22.99
C PRO A 83 -3.95 -0.42 23.27
N ILE A 84 -3.55 -1.46 24.01
CA ILE A 84 -2.15 -1.80 24.30
C ILE A 84 -1.41 -2.17 23.01
N ILE A 85 -2.03 -2.99 22.15
CA ILE A 85 -1.47 -3.36 20.84
C ILE A 85 -1.38 -2.12 19.96
N SER A 86 -2.45 -1.31 19.93
CA SER A 86 -2.52 -0.06 19.16
C SER A 86 -1.38 0.89 19.53
N LYS A 87 -1.15 1.12 20.83
CA LYS A 87 -0.03 1.93 21.32
C LYS A 87 1.32 1.32 20.94
N SER A 88 1.47 0.01 21.12
CA SER A 88 2.71 -0.69 20.77
C SER A 88 3.05 -0.60 19.29
N ILE A 89 2.05 -0.54 18.40
CA ILE A 89 2.25 -0.35 16.96
C ILE A 89 2.91 1.02 16.71
N THR A 90 2.36 2.10 17.28
CA THR A 90 2.89 3.45 17.11
C THR A 90 4.32 3.56 17.64
N ASP A 91 4.56 3.05 18.85
CA ASP A 91 5.88 3.13 19.51
C ASP A 91 6.98 2.40 18.72
N HIS A 92 6.61 1.35 17.98
CA HIS A 92 7.55 0.46 17.28
C HIS A 92 7.49 0.55 15.75
N ALA A 93 6.73 1.50 15.19
CA ALA A 93 6.60 1.69 13.74
C ALA A 93 7.96 1.81 13.03
N HIS A 94 8.95 2.42 13.69
CA HIS A 94 10.32 2.56 13.20
C HIS A 94 11.03 1.25 12.85
N LEU A 95 10.62 0.13 13.45
CA LEU A 95 11.19 -1.17 13.15
C LEU A 95 10.92 -1.63 11.70
N LEU A 96 9.90 -1.06 11.04
CA LEU A 96 9.63 -1.33 9.62
C LEU A 96 10.81 -0.94 8.72
N ALA A 97 11.63 0.04 9.11
CA ALA A 97 12.81 0.45 8.35
C ALA A 97 13.85 -0.67 8.19
N ASN A 98 13.81 -1.70 9.06
CA ASN A 98 14.72 -2.84 9.05
C ASN A 98 14.21 -4.03 8.21
N ILE A 99 13.02 -3.90 7.60
CA ILE A 99 12.44 -4.95 6.76
C ILE A 99 12.98 -4.81 5.32
N PRO A 100 13.36 -5.93 4.67
CA PRO A 100 13.72 -5.90 3.26
C PRO A 100 12.63 -5.28 2.39
N ALA A 101 13.00 -4.37 1.48
CA ALA A 101 12.07 -3.62 0.65
C ALA A 101 11.12 -4.51 -0.19
N ALA A 102 11.57 -5.71 -0.60
CA ALA A 102 10.74 -6.70 -1.29
C ALA A 102 9.60 -7.24 -0.41
N ARG A 103 9.86 -7.52 0.88
CA ARG A 103 8.81 -7.97 1.81
C ARG A 103 7.79 -6.87 2.06
N LEU A 104 8.23 -5.61 2.17
CA LEU A 104 7.31 -4.48 2.30
C LEU A 104 6.48 -4.27 1.03
N TYR A 105 7.05 -4.50 -0.15
CA TYR A 105 6.28 -4.47 -1.40
C TYR A 105 5.13 -5.47 -1.39
N ASP A 106 5.38 -6.74 -1.06
CA ASP A 106 4.33 -7.76 -1.01
C ASP A 106 3.20 -7.39 -0.05
N GLU A 107 3.53 -6.79 1.10
CA GLU A 107 2.53 -6.35 2.07
C GLU A 107 1.78 -5.09 1.63
N CYS A 108 2.46 -4.14 0.98
CA CYS A 108 1.81 -2.98 0.36
C CYS A 108 0.79 -3.41 -0.69
N ILE A 109 1.11 -4.41 -1.53
CA ILE A 109 0.14 -4.94 -2.49
C ILE A 109 -1.09 -5.49 -1.76
N LYS A 110 -0.91 -6.29 -0.70
CA LYS A 110 -2.04 -6.86 0.06
C LYS A 110 -2.85 -5.82 0.83
N LEU A 111 -2.23 -4.72 1.25
CA LEU A 111 -2.91 -3.62 1.94
C LEU A 111 -3.89 -2.90 1.01
N PHE A 112 -3.44 -2.54 -0.19
CA PHE A 112 -4.23 -1.69 -1.08
C PHE A 112 -5.02 -2.47 -2.13
N HIS A 113 -4.76 -3.76 -2.31
CA HIS A 113 -5.65 -4.68 -3.02
C HIS A 113 -6.77 -5.15 -2.07
N ASN A 114 -7.46 -4.20 -1.46
CA ASN A 114 -8.51 -4.40 -0.49
C ASN A 114 -9.69 -3.46 -0.76
N ASP A 115 -10.91 -3.92 -0.58
CA ASP A 115 -12.15 -3.16 -0.81
C ASP A 115 -12.38 -2.04 0.22
N LYS A 116 -11.50 -1.93 1.22
CA LYS A 116 -11.43 -0.87 2.22
C LYS A 116 -10.05 -0.19 2.23
N ALA A 117 -9.39 -0.09 1.07
CA ALA A 117 -8.06 0.50 0.93
C ALA A 117 -7.94 1.94 1.49
N HIS A 118 -9.01 2.74 1.39
CA HIS A 118 -9.06 4.09 1.97
C HIS A 118 -8.96 4.09 3.50
N GLU A 119 -9.70 3.18 4.15
CA GLU A 119 -9.68 3.04 5.61
C GLU A 119 -8.32 2.51 6.09
N ILE A 120 -7.73 1.56 5.36
CA ILE A 120 -6.37 1.08 5.61
C ILE A 120 -5.37 2.23 5.54
N PHE A 121 -5.44 3.07 4.51
CA PHE A 121 -4.54 4.22 4.36
C PHE A 121 -4.64 5.18 5.55
N LYS A 122 -5.85 5.52 5.99
CA LYS A 122 -6.07 6.38 7.16
C LYS A 122 -5.45 5.80 8.42
N GLN A 123 -5.61 4.50 8.66
CA GLN A 123 -5.00 3.88 9.83
C GLN A 123 -3.47 3.83 9.72
N LEU A 124 -2.92 3.54 8.53
CA LEU A 124 -1.46 3.60 8.34
C LEU A 124 -0.90 5.01 8.64
N LEU A 125 -1.66 6.07 8.33
CA LEU A 125 -1.29 7.44 8.66
C LEU A 125 -1.38 7.70 10.17
N GLU A 126 -2.50 7.32 10.79
CA GLU A 126 -2.77 7.48 12.23
C GLU A 126 -1.69 6.80 13.10
N PHE A 127 -1.31 5.56 12.74
CA PHE A 127 -0.29 4.80 13.45
C PHE A 127 1.15 5.15 13.04
N GLY A 128 1.34 6.13 12.14
CA GLY A 128 2.66 6.56 11.66
C GLY A 128 3.41 5.52 10.78
N LEU A 129 2.76 4.40 10.43
CA LEU A 129 3.34 3.33 9.62
C LEU A 129 3.57 3.79 8.17
N LEU A 130 2.73 4.71 7.66
CA LEU A 130 2.87 5.23 6.30
C LEU A 130 4.25 5.85 6.06
N ASN A 131 4.86 6.48 7.06
CA ASN A 131 6.17 7.12 6.95
C ASN A 131 7.30 6.13 6.62
N TYR A 132 7.14 4.85 6.96
CA TYR A 132 8.13 3.81 6.69
C TYR A 132 7.85 3.08 5.37
N LEU A 133 6.63 3.17 4.85
CA LEU A 133 6.24 2.59 3.57
C LEU A 133 6.41 3.57 2.42
N PHE A 134 5.91 4.80 2.59
CA PHE A 134 5.88 5.83 1.58
C PHE A 134 6.28 7.20 2.18
N PRO A 135 7.54 7.39 2.60
CA PRO A 135 7.99 8.63 3.26
C PRO A 135 7.81 9.89 2.40
N GLN A 136 7.72 9.72 1.08
CA GLN A 136 7.53 10.80 0.12
C GLN A 136 6.05 11.18 -0.08
N THR A 137 5.13 10.43 0.52
CA THR A 137 3.67 10.60 0.36
C THR A 137 3.11 11.42 1.51
N LYS A 138 2.22 12.35 1.18
CA LYS A 138 1.40 13.09 2.15
C LYS A 138 -0.06 12.87 1.81
N GLU A 139 -0.93 12.89 2.82
CA GLU A 139 -2.36 12.83 2.58
C GLU A 139 -2.81 14.01 1.71
N THR A 140 -3.64 13.71 0.70
CA THR A 140 -4.23 14.70 -0.21
C THR A 140 -5.63 14.25 -0.62
N SER A 141 -6.46 15.19 -1.07
CA SER A 141 -7.78 14.89 -1.64
C SER A 141 -7.68 13.91 -2.83
N PHE A 142 -6.62 14.00 -3.63
CA PHE A 142 -6.35 13.12 -4.76
C PHE A 142 -6.15 11.65 -4.34
N ILE A 143 -5.35 11.42 -3.30
CA ILE A 143 -5.14 10.08 -2.73
C ILE A 143 -6.44 9.54 -2.15
N ASN A 144 -7.15 10.35 -1.37
CA ASN A 144 -8.39 9.91 -0.72
C ASN A 144 -9.46 9.53 -1.76
N LYS A 145 -9.70 10.35 -2.79
CA LYS A 145 -10.62 10.03 -3.88
C LYS A 145 -10.18 8.79 -4.68
N THR A 146 -8.89 8.67 -4.97
CA THR A 146 -8.34 7.48 -5.64
C THR A 146 -8.60 6.20 -4.85
N LEU A 147 -8.38 6.23 -3.54
CA LEU A 147 -8.56 5.05 -2.70
C LEU A 147 -10.03 4.68 -2.53
N ILE A 148 -10.94 5.66 -2.49
CA ILE A 148 -12.39 5.43 -2.51
C ILE A 148 -12.81 4.80 -3.85
N ASN A 149 -12.33 5.33 -4.97
CA ASN A 149 -12.59 4.76 -6.30
C ASN A 149 -12.06 3.32 -6.41
N THR A 150 -10.82 3.10 -5.95
CA THR A 150 -10.18 1.78 -5.86
C THR A 150 -11.03 0.80 -5.05
N SER A 151 -11.50 1.22 -3.88
CA SER A 151 -12.38 0.43 -3.02
C SER A 151 -13.65 0.00 -3.76
N ASN A 152 -14.32 0.93 -4.46
CA ASN A 152 -15.53 0.66 -5.24
C ASN A 152 -15.27 -0.25 -6.46
N ARG A 153 -14.10 -0.14 -7.10
CA ARG A 153 -13.69 -1.01 -8.21
C ARG A 153 -13.53 -2.46 -7.76
N ILE A 154 -12.88 -2.70 -6.60
CA ILE A 154 -12.74 -4.06 -6.06
C ILE A 154 -14.12 -4.64 -5.71
N LYS A 155 -15.01 -3.86 -5.09
CA LYS A 155 -16.38 -4.29 -4.77
C LYS A 155 -17.19 -4.69 -6.01
N SER A 156 -16.91 -4.06 -7.16
CA SER A 156 -17.54 -4.39 -8.44
C SER A 156 -16.81 -5.48 -9.23
N GLY A 157 -15.87 -6.21 -8.60
CA GLY A 157 -15.12 -7.31 -9.22
C GLY A 157 -14.09 -6.88 -10.27
N LYS A 158 -13.78 -5.58 -10.37
CA LYS A 158 -12.80 -5.05 -11.33
C LYS A 158 -11.40 -5.13 -10.75
N SER A 159 -10.45 -5.59 -11.56
CA SER A 159 -9.03 -5.62 -11.19
C SER A 159 -8.43 -4.23 -11.03
N ILE A 160 -7.43 -4.13 -10.16
CA ILE A 160 -6.67 -2.89 -9.93
C ILE A 160 -5.19 -3.16 -10.19
N THR A 161 -4.53 -2.18 -10.79
CA THR A 161 -3.10 -2.25 -11.08
C THR A 161 -2.30 -1.49 -10.01
N PRO A 162 -1.30 -2.12 -9.37
CA PRO A 162 -0.46 -1.44 -8.39
C PRO A 162 0.25 -0.18 -8.92
N ALA A 163 0.59 -0.16 -10.21
CA ALA A 163 1.20 0.99 -10.87
C ALA A 163 0.36 2.27 -10.72
N PHE A 164 -0.97 2.14 -10.78
CA PHE A 164 -1.86 3.28 -10.62
C PHE A 164 -1.73 3.88 -9.21
N LEU A 165 -1.86 3.05 -8.17
CA LEU A 165 -1.77 3.51 -6.78
C LEU A 165 -0.40 4.11 -6.45
N PHE A 166 0.69 3.46 -6.86
CA PHE A 166 2.04 3.98 -6.63
C PHE A 166 2.26 5.30 -7.37
N SER A 167 1.73 5.44 -8.59
CA SER A 167 1.81 6.70 -9.35
C SER A 167 1.06 7.83 -8.65
N VAL A 168 -0.04 7.53 -7.96
CA VAL A 168 -0.85 8.51 -7.22
C VAL A 168 -0.16 8.91 -5.92
N PHE A 169 0.28 7.93 -5.12
CA PHE A 169 0.96 8.20 -3.85
C PHE A 169 2.21 9.07 -4.02
N LEU A 170 3.00 8.80 -5.06
CA LEU A 170 4.26 9.50 -5.32
C LEU A 170 4.09 10.78 -6.17
N TRP A 171 2.87 11.12 -6.62
CA TRP A 171 2.63 12.26 -7.50
C TRP A 171 3.07 13.60 -6.90
N GLY A 172 2.77 13.81 -5.62
CA GLY A 172 3.18 15.03 -4.91
C GLY A 172 4.71 15.19 -4.86
N ALA A 173 5.42 14.10 -4.61
CA ALA A 173 6.88 14.09 -4.61
C ALA A 173 7.46 14.33 -6.01
N GLN A 174 6.86 13.71 -7.03
CA GLN A 174 7.22 13.92 -8.43
C GLN A 174 7.10 15.40 -8.83
N ASN A 175 5.98 16.03 -8.52
CA ASN A 175 5.75 17.45 -8.85
C ASN A 175 6.70 18.37 -8.10
N LYS A 176 6.93 18.12 -6.81
CA LYS A 176 7.90 18.88 -6.02
C LYS A 176 9.29 18.80 -6.65
N ARG A 177 9.75 17.59 -6.98
CA ARG A 177 11.08 17.37 -7.58
C ARG A 177 11.19 17.97 -8.98
N PHE A 178 10.15 17.84 -9.79
CA PHE A 178 10.08 18.47 -11.11
C PHE A 178 10.24 20.00 -11.01
N ASN A 179 9.52 20.65 -10.09
CA ASN A 179 9.60 22.10 -9.88
C ASN A 179 10.99 22.56 -9.41
N GLU A 180 11.68 21.77 -8.58
CA GLU A 180 13.07 22.03 -8.17
C GLU A 180 14.04 21.99 -9.36
N LEU A 181 13.89 21.00 -10.25
CA LEU A 181 14.78 20.82 -11.40
C LEU A 181 14.46 21.77 -12.56
N ASN A 182 13.19 22.12 -12.77
CA ASN A 182 12.75 22.97 -13.89
C ASN A 182 13.31 24.40 -13.82
N LYS A 183 13.68 24.87 -12.62
CA LYS A 183 14.38 26.16 -12.42
C LYS A 183 15.68 26.28 -13.24
N LYS A 184 16.26 25.15 -13.69
CA LYS A 184 17.49 25.09 -14.48
C LYS A 184 17.29 25.19 -16.00
N LYS A 185 16.09 25.57 -16.48
CA LYS A 185 15.74 25.79 -17.92
C LYS A 185 16.13 24.64 -18.87
N LYS A 186 16.00 23.38 -18.42
CA LYS A 186 16.17 22.19 -19.28
C LYS A 186 14.88 21.85 -20.03
N SER A 187 15.00 21.01 -21.07
CA SER A 187 13.82 20.40 -21.73
C SER A 187 12.88 19.75 -20.71
N ARG A 188 11.58 20.06 -20.79
CA ARG A 188 10.56 19.62 -19.82
C ARG A 188 10.44 18.09 -19.74
N ILE A 189 10.55 17.39 -20.86
CA ILE A 189 10.53 15.91 -20.90
C ILE A 189 11.74 15.32 -20.16
N LEU A 190 12.93 15.89 -20.38
CA LEU A 190 14.14 15.47 -19.69
C LEU A 190 14.04 15.73 -18.19
N THR A 191 13.56 16.92 -17.80
CA THR A 191 13.32 17.30 -16.41
C THR A 191 12.31 16.37 -15.73
N MET A 192 11.21 16.01 -16.41
CA MET A 192 10.21 15.07 -15.91
C MET A 192 10.82 13.70 -15.67
N THR A 193 11.55 13.18 -16.65
CA THR A 193 12.21 11.86 -16.57
C THR A 193 13.22 11.81 -15.43
N GLN A 194 14.04 12.87 -15.28
CA GLN A 194 15.01 13.00 -14.18
C GLN A 194 14.32 13.05 -12.81
N ALA A 195 13.25 13.84 -12.68
CA ALA A 195 12.48 13.91 -11.44
C ALA A 195 11.87 12.53 -11.08
N SER A 196 11.36 11.81 -12.08
CA SER A 196 10.76 10.48 -11.87
C SER A 196 11.78 9.46 -11.41
N GLU A 197 12.99 9.47 -11.97
CA GLU A 197 14.08 8.59 -11.52
C GLU A 197 14.46 8.88 -10.07
N ASP A 198 14.64 10.15 -9.71
CA ASP A 198 15.02 10.55 -8.35
C ASP A 198 13.98 10.10 -7.31
N VAL A 199 12.70 10.29 -7.60
CA VAL A 199 11.60 9.91 -6.69
C VAL A 199 11.48 8.38 -6.57
N ILE A 200 11.53 7.67 -7.69
CA ILE A 200 11.41 6.20 -7.71
C ILE A 200 12.61 5.53 -7.06
N SER A 201 13.82 6.04 -7.28
CA SER A 201 15.05 5.52 -6.65
C SER A 201 14.93 5.60 -5.13
N LYS A 202 14.56 6.78 -4.60
CA LYS A 202 14.35 6.97 -3.15
C LYS A 202 13.24 6.09 -2.59
N GLN A 203 12.16 5.89 -3.35
CA GLN A 203 11.06 5.03 -2.91
C GLN A 203 11.49 3.55 -2.87
N THR A 204 12.28 3.13 -3.85
CA THR A 204 12.74 1.73 -4.00
C THR A 204 13.60 1.28 -2.82
N GLU A 205 14.31 2.21 -2.15
CA GLU A 205 15.04 1.95 -0.91
C GLU A 205 14.15 1.50 0.26
N LYS A 206 12.86 1.87 0.24
CA LYS A 206 11.90 1.53 1.31
C LYS A 206 10.96 0.40 0.89
N VAL A 207 10.35 0.53 -0.28
CA VAL A 207 9.43 -0.47 -0.83
C VAL A 207 9.87 -0.76 -2.24
N LEU A 208 10.21 -2.01 -2.52
CA LEU A 208 10.71 -2.41 -3.83
C LEU A 208 9.71 -2.01 -4.91
N MET A 209 10.19 -1.36 -5.96
CA MET A 209 9.42 -1.14 -7.17
C MET A 209 10.05 -1.95 -8.31
N PRO A 210 9.47 -3.11 -8.68
CA PRO A 210 9.96 -3.88 -9.82
C PRO A 210 10.05 -3.03 -11.09
N ARG A 211 10.97 -3.37 -12.00
CA ARG A 211 11.20 -2.57 -13.24
C ARG A 211 9.93 -2.30 -14.03
N TRP A 212 9.05 -3.29 -14.16
CA TRP A 212 7.77 -3.14 -14.85
C TRP A 212 6.86 -2.12 -14.16
N LEU A 213 6.87 -2.06 -12.82
CA LEU A 213 6.06 -1.14 -12.03
C LEU A 213 6.56 0.28 -12.22
N SER A 214 7.86 0.47 -12.01
CA SER A 214 8.55 1.76 -12.16
C SER A 214 8.39 2.33 -13.57
N ALA A 215 8.53 1.49 -14.61
CA ALA A 215 8.31 1.90 -15.99
C ALA A 215 6.88 2.42 -16.20
N ARG A 216 5.86 1.68 -15.74
CA ARG A 216 4.45 2.09 -15.87
C ARG A 216 4.14 3.37 -15.11
N VAL A 217 4.70 3.56 -13.92
CA VAL A 217 4.55 4.80 -13.16
C VAL A 217 5.14 5.99 -13.93
N LYS A 218 6.36 5.84 -14.47
CA LYS A 218 7.00 6.86 -15.31
C LYS A 218 6.16 7.19 -16.55
N ASP A 219 5.57 6.18 -17.20
CA ASP A 219 4.70 6.39 -18.35
C ASP A 219 3.45 7.20 -18.01
N ILE A 220 2.78 6.88 -16.88
CA ILE A 220 1.58 7.60 -16.43
C ILE A 220 1.90 9.09 -16.26
N TRP A 221 2.99 9.41 -15.54
CA TRP A 221 3.45 10.78 -15.32
C TRP A 221 3.90 11.46 -16.63
N LEU A 222 4.61 10.71 -17.47
CA LEU A 222 4.86 10.92 -18.89
C LEU A 222 3.69 11.59 -19.61
N MET A 223 2.62 10.80 -19.67
CA MET A 223 1.42 11.11 -20.43
C MET A 223 0.61 12.25 -19.81
N GLN A 224 0.72 12.52 -18.50
CA GLN A 224 0.03 13.67 -17.89
C GLN A 224 0.38 14.97 -18.60
N TYR A 225 1.65 15.19 -18.90
CA TYR A 225 2.08 16.39 -19.63
C TYR A 225 1.48 16.45 -21.05
N GLN A 226 1.43 15.31 -21.74
CA GLN A 226 0.88 15.23 -23.09
C GLN A 226 -0.63 15.50 -23.10
N LEU A 227 -1.35 14.97 -22.11
CA LEU A 227 -2.80 15.15 -21.96
C LEU A 227 -3.15 16.59 -21.59
N GLU A 228 -2.43 17.20 -20.64
CA GLU A 228 -2.62 18.61 -20.23
C GLU A 228 -2.43 19.60 -21.40
N ASN A 229 -1.58 19.25 -22.38
CA ASN A 229 -1.24 20.11 -23.52
C ASN A 229 -1.75 19.52 -24.86
N CYS A 230 -2.72 18.61 -24.80
CA CYS A 230 -3.18 17.90 -25.99
C CYS A 230 -3.98 18.85 -26.89
N SER A 231 -3.63 18.88 -28.18
CA SER A 231 -4.51 19.46 -29.21
C SER A 231 -5.49 18.38 -29.71
N PRO A 232 -6.66 18.77 -30.27
CA PRO A 232 -7.64 17.82 -30.79
C PRO A 232 -7.06 16.84 -31.83
N GLN A 233 -6.08 17.28 -32.63
CA GLN A 233 -5.39 16.44 -33.62
C GLN A 233 -4.57 15.33 -32.96
N LYS A 234 -3.82 15.65 -31.89
CA LYS A 234 -2.94 14.71 -31.18
C LYS A 234 -3.70 13.77 -30.24
N ALA A 235 -4.94 14.08 -29.90
CA ALA A 235 -5.77 13.25 -29.04
C ALA A 235 -6.01 11.86 -29.64
N LYS A 236 -6.19 11.77 -30.98
CA LYS A 236 -6.38 10.50 -31.69
C LYS A 236 -5.17 9.57 -31.53
N ASP A 237 -3.97 10.11 -31.63
CA ASP A 237 -2.72 9.34 -31.48
C ASP A 237 -2.55 8.85 -30.04
N LEU A 238 -2.92 9.67 -29.05
CA LEU A 238 -2.84 9.30 -27.64
C LEU A 238 -3.84 8.21 -27.27
N ILE A 239 -5.06 8.22 -27.81
CA ILE A 239 -6.09 7.20 -27.54
C ILE A 239 -5.62 5.80 -27.95
N GLY A 240 -4.88 5.68 -29.05
CA GLY A 240 -4.32 4.42 -29.51
C GLY A 240 -3.20 3.86 -28.62
N HIS A 241 -2.67 4.65 -27.69
CA HIS A 241 -1.55 4.22 -26.85
C HIS A 241 -2.02 3.20 -25.79
N PRO A 242 -1.34 2.04 -25.63
CA PRO A 242 -1.75 0.99 -24.69
C PRO A 242 -1.84 1.42 -23.22
N ARG A 243 -1.24 2.56 -22.87
CA ARG A 243 -1.20 3.12 -21.50
C ARG A 243 -2.16 4.30 -21.30
N PHE A 244 -2.87 4.71 -22.35
CA PHE A 244 -3.78 5.86 -22.33
C PHE A 244 -4.81 5.76 -21.22
N ARG A 245 -5.48 4.59 -21.10
CA ARG A 245 -6.57 4.42 -20.14
C ARG A 245 -6.17 4.80 -18.71
N MET A 246 -5.03 4.31 -18.23
CA MET A 246 -4.55 4.62 -16.87
C MET A 246 -4.14 6.08 -16.74
N ALA A 247 -3.48 6.65 -17.75
CA ALA A 247 -3.09 8.06 -17.71
C ALA A 247 -4.31 9.00 -17.74
N TYR A 248 -5.34 8.63 -18.49
CA TYR A 248 -6.61 9.35 -18.54
C TYR A 248 -7.39 9.21 -17.23
N ASP A 249 -7.55 7.99 -16.70
CA ASP A 249 -8.20 7.78 -15.39
C ASP A 249 -7.48 8.57 -14.28
N PHE A 250 -6.15 8.68 -14.35
CA PHE A 250 -5.35 9.50 -13.46
C PHE A 250 -5.63 11.00 -13.63
N LEU A 251 -5.75 11.49 -14.86
CA LEU A 251 -6.09 12.88 -15.18
C LEU A 251 -7.48 13.24 -14.66
N VAL A 252 -8.48 12.38 -14.89
CA VAL A 252 -9.85 12.58 -14.40
C VAL A 252 -9.88 12.66 -12.88
N LEU A 253 -9.22 11.75 -12.18
CA LEU A 253 -9.15 11.83 -10.72
C LEU A 253 -8.40 13.07 -10.23
N ARG A 254 -7.41 13.57 -10.99
CA ARG A 254 -6.74 14.84 -10.69
C ARG A 254 -7.67 16.03 -10.87
N SER A 255 -8.43 16.06 -11.97
CA SER A 255 -9.37 17.16 -12.25
C SER A 255 -10.47 17.22 -11.22
N GLU A 256 -10.97 16.08 -10.77
CA GLU A 256 -11.94 16.03 -9.69
C GLU A 256 -11.36 16.44 -8.32
N SER A 257 -10.03 16.52 -8.13
CA SER A 257 -9.42 16.65 -6.80
C SER A 257 -8.52 17.87 -6.62
N ILE A 258 -7.35 17.88 -7.24
CA ILE A 258 -6.26 18.83 -6.98
C ILE A 258 -6.04 19.80 -8.14
N ASN A 259 -6.63 19.55 -9.31
CA ASN A 259 -6.48 20.36 -10.52
C ASN A 259 -7.82 20.57 -11.25
N PRO A 260 -8.84 21.23 -10.66
CA PRO A 260 -10.16 21.44 -11.28
C PRO A 260 -10.11 22.04 -12.70
N GLU A 261 -9.09 22.85 -13.00
CA GLU A 261 -8.83 23.42 -14.31
C GLU A 261 -8.59 22.39 -15.44
N LEU A 262 -8.36 21.12 -15.10
CA LEU A 262 -8.20 20.02 -16.06
C LEU A 262 -9.53 19.36 -16.45
N SER A 263 -10.68 19.81 -15.93
CA SER A 263 -12.01 19.26 -16.30
C SER A 263 -12.31 19.36 -17.79
N ASP A 264 -11.77 20.40 -18.43
CA ASP A 264 -12.07 20.75 -19.82
C ASP A 264 -11.06 20.13 -20.80
N ARG A 265 -10.13 19.29 -20.30
CA ARG A 265 -9.04 18.65 -21.06
C ARG A 265 -9.29 17.16 -21.25
#